data_AF-F8A732-F1
#
_entry.id   AF-F8A732-F1
#
_cell.length_a   1.000
_cell.length_b   1.000
_cell.length_c   1.000
_cell.angle_alpha   90.00
_cell.angle_beta   90.00
_cell.angle_gamma   90.00
#
_symmetry.space_group_name_H-M   'P 1'
#
loop_
_entity.id
_entity.type
_entity.pdbx_description
1 polymer ?
#
loop_
_entity_poly.entity_id
_entity_poly.type
_entity_poly.pdbx_seq_one_letter_code
_entity_poly.pdbx_strand_id
1 'polypeptide(L)' 'MSALALTPSRPTPSSRAMRVRRFVEMVRFAPAPRFEGSAAHRWAFVGYVAGSMLAWMALGLAVSALLGALVS' A
#
# COMPACT_ATOMS: atom_id res chain seq x y z
N MET A 1 8.73 -44.13 -25.46
CA MET A 1 8.76 -43.52 -24.12
C MET A 1 8.62 -42.02 -24.29
N SER A 2 7.43 -41.46 -24.09
CA SER A 2 7.19 -40.03 -24.24
C SER A 2 7.31 -39.36 -22.88
N ALA A 3 8.30 -38.49 -22.72
CA ALA A 3 8.50 -37.70 -21.50
C ALA A 3 7.50 -36.54 -21.47
N LEU A 4 6.58 -36.58 -20.51
CA LEU A 4 5.70 -35.46 -20.17
C LEU A 4 6.50 -34.38 -19.43
N ALA A 5 6.87 -33.31 -20.15
CA ALA A 5 7.44 -32.12 -19.54
C ALA A 5 6.36 -31.39 -18.73
N LEU A 6 6.34 -31.64 -17.41
CA LEU A 6 5.54 -30.89 -16.45
C LEU A 6 6.11 -29.46 -16.36
N THR A 7 5.51 -28.54 -17.12
CA THR A 7 5.81 -27.12 -17.00
C THR A 7 5.13 -26.62 -15.72
N PRO A 8 5.87 -26.06 -14.74
CA PRO A 8 5.25 -25.54 -13.53
C PRO A 8 4.34 -24.37 -13.91
N SER A 9 3.05 -24.52 -13.60
CA SER A 9 2.04 -23.47 -13.76
C SER A 9 2.39 -22.31 -12.83
N ARG A 10 3.10 -21.32 -13.36
CA ARG A 10 3.39 -20.07 -12.64
C ARG A 10 2.04 -19.40 -12.32
N PRO A 11 1.68 -19.19 -11.05
CA PRO A 11 0.44 -18.50 -10.72
C PRO A 11 0.50 -17.12 -11.34
N THR A 12 -0.43 -16.84 -12.24
CA THR A 12 -0.56 -15.53 -12.89
C THR A 12 -0.97 -14.55 -11.79
N PRO A 13 -0.12 -13.58 -11.42
CA PRO A 13 -0.51 -12.67 -10.36
C PRO A 13 -1.73 -11.90 -10.82
N SER A 14 -2.73 -11.72 -9.96
CA SER A 14 -3.93 -10.99 -10.35
C SER A 14 -3.56 -9.56 -10.72
N SER A 15 -4.23 -8.97 -11.72
CA SER A 15 -3.97 -7.58 -12.13
C SER A 15 -4.08 -6.60 -10.96
N ARG A 16 -4.95 -6.92 -9.97
CA ARG A 16 -5.11 -6.16 -8.73
C ARG A 16 -3.89 -6.27 -7.83
N ALA A 17 -3.35 -7.46 -7.61
CA ALA A 17 -2.15 -7.66 -6.78
C ALA A 17 -0.93 -6.91 -7.36
N MET A 18 -0.77 -6.88 -8.69
CA MET A 18 0.29 -6.11 -9.32
C MET A 18 0.10 -4.59 -9.21
N ARG A 19 -1.13 -4.09 -9.33
CA ARG A 19 -1.42 -2.67 -9.11
C ARG A 19 -1.12 -2.25 -7.67
N VAL A 20 -1.55 -3.05 -6.70
CA VAL A 20 -1.26 -2.80 -5.27
C VAL A 20 0.24 -2.84 -5.03
N ARG A 21 0.95 -3.85 -5.54
CA ARG A 21 2.40 -3.95 -5.37
C ARG A 21 3.14 -2.75 -5.97
N ARG A 22 2.79 -2.33 -7.18
CA ARG A 22 3.38 -1.15 -7.83
C ARG A 22 3.09 0.13 -7.05
N PHE A 23 1.90 0.25 -6.49
CA PHE A 23 1.54 1.37 -5.64
C PHE A 23 2.35 1.38 -4.34
N VAL A 24 2.51 0.23 -3.68
CA VAL A 24 3.34 0.11 -2.46
C VAL A 24 4.80 0.41 -2.76
N GLU A 25 5.35 -0.13 -3.86
CA GLU A 25 6.71 0.20 -4.30
C GLU A 25 6.84 1.71 -4.57
N MET A 26 5.86 2.32 -5.24
CA MET A 26 5.85 3.76 -5.48
C MET A 26 5.82 4.56 -4.17
N VAL A 27 4.96 4.22 -3.21
CA VAL A 27 4.87 4.93 -1.92
C VAL A 27 6.13 4.74 -1.09
N ARG A 28 6.72 3.53 -1.11
CA ARG A 28 7.94 3.22 -0.35
C ARG A 28 9.16 3.99 -0.83
N PHE A 29 9.26 4.21 -2.15
CA PHE A 29 10.41 4.89 -2.77
C PHE A 29 10.11 6.34 -3.18
N ALA A 30 8.88 6.82 -2.98
CA ALA A 30 8.55 8.21 -3.23
C ALA A 30 9.29 9.09 -2.20
N PRO A 31 10.08 10.08 -2.66
CA PRO A 31 10.69 11.04 -1.75
C PRO A 31 9.59 11.79 -1.00
N ALA A 32 9.72 11.92 0.32
CA ALA A 32 8.77 12.65 1.13
C ALA A 32 8.65 14.10 0.61
N PRO A 33 7.43 14.61 0.40
CA PRO A 33 7.26 16.01 0.04
C PRO A 33 7.92 16.90 1.10
N ARG A 34 8.53 18.00 0.67
CA ARG A 34 9.07 19.02 1.58
C ARG A 34 8.18 20.25 1.53
N PHE A 35 8.12 20.98 2.64
CA PHE A 35 7.42 22.27 2.70
C PHE A 35 8.27 23.40 2.07
N GLU A 36 8.79 23.17 0.87
CA GLU A 36 9.62 24.12 0.13
C GLU A 36 9.10 24.20 -1.31
N GLY A 37 9.34 25.33 -1.99
CA GLY A 37 8.93 25.52 -3.38
C GLY A 37 7.51 26.09 -3.56
N SER A 38 6.89 25.74 -4.70
CA SER A 38 5.64 26.33 -5.18
C SER A 38 4.41 25.98 -4.31
N ALA A 39 3.33 26.74 -4.43
CA ALA A 39 2.09 26.50 -3.68
C ALA A 39 1.55 25.07 -3.86
N ALA A 40 1.70 24.49 -5.06
CA ALA A 40 1.32 23.10 -5.32
C ALA A 40 2.12 22.09 -4.48
N HIS A 41 3.43 22.31 -4.27
CA HIS A 41 4.26 21.44 -3.43
C HIS A 41 3.84 21.51 -1.96
N ARG A 42 3.47 22.70 -1.48
CA ARG A 42 2.98 22.90 -0.11
C ARG A 42 1.66 22.18 0.13
N TRP A 43 0.73 22.23 -0.83
CA TRP A 43 -0.51 21.47 -0.75
C TRP A 43 -0.29 19.96 -0.79
N ALA A 44 0.66 19.48 -1.61
CA ALA A 44 1.04 18.07 -1.61
C ALA A 44 1.62 17.63 -0.24
N PHE A 45 2.44 18.48 0.39
CA PHE A 45 2.94 18.24 1.75
C PHE A 45 1.81 18.17 2.79
N VAL A 46 0.90 19.15 2.78
CA VAL A 46 -0.24 19.18 3.71
C VAL A 46 -1.12 17.94 3.51
N GLY A 47 -1.41 17.57 2.26
CA GLY A 47 -2.17 16.37 1.93
C GLY A 47 -1.47 15.09 2.41
N TYR A 48 -0.14 15.01 2.26
CA TYR A 48 0.66 13.89 2.77
C TYR A 48 0.58 13.79 4.29
N VAL A 49 0.73 14.90 5.02
CA VAL A 49 0.67 14.91 6.50
C VAL A 49 -0.74 14.54 6.99
N ALA A 50 -1.76 15.25 6.51
CA ALA A 50 -3.14 15.00 6.92
C ALA A 50 -3.59 13.59 6.56
N GLY A 51 -3.27 13.13 5.34
CA GLY A 51 -3.57 11.77 4.88
C GLY A 51 -2.87 10.70 5.72
N SER A 52 -1.61 10.90 6.09
CA SER A 52 -0.86 9.97 6.94
C SER A 52 -1.46 9.89 8.34
N MET A 53 -1.83 11.03 8.95
CA MET A 53 -2.50 11.04 10.25
C MET A 53 -3.80 10.25 10.23
N LEU A 54 -4.65 10.48 9.22
CA LEU A 54 -5.92 9.77 9.07
C LEU A 54 -5.72 8.27 8.82
N ALA A 55 -4.73 7.90 8.01
CA ALA A 55 -4.41 6.50 7.75
C ALA A 55 -3.99 5.76 9.03
N TRP A 56 -3.14 6.38 9.86
CA TRP A 56 -2.73 5.80 11.14
C TRP A 56 -3.88 5.73 12.15
N MET A 57 -4.74 6.74 12.22
CA MET A 57 -5.96 6.69 13.03
C MET A 57 -6.87 5.53 12.62
N ALA A 58 -7.15 5.41 11.32
CA ALA A 58 -7.99 4.34 10.79
C ALA A 58 -7.37 2.96 11.06
N LEU A 59 -6.05 2.82 10.91
CA LEU A 59 -5.35 1.58 11.23
C LEU A 59 -5.45 1.23 12.71
N GLY A 60 -5.26 2.20 13.61
CA GLY A 60 -5.44 2.01 15.05
C GLY A 60 -6.85 1.52 15.39
N LEU A 61 -7.87 2.18 14.85
CA LEU A 61 -9.27 1.76 15.03
C LEU A 61 -9.53 0.36 14.49
N ALA A 62 -9.01 0.03 13.30
CA ALA A 62 -9.17 -1.30 12.71
C ALA A 62 -8.52 -2.39 13.58
N VAL A 63 -7.32 -2.13 14.10
CA VAL A 63 -6.63 -3.06 15.01
C VAL A 63 -7.40 -3.22 16.31
N SER A 64 -7.86 -2.12 16.92
CA SER A 64 -8.68 -2.19 18.15
C SER A 64 -9.99 -2.95 17.95
N ALA A 65 -10.69 -2.71 16.84
CA ALA A 65 -11.91 -3.44 16.50
C ALA A 65 -11.65 -4.93 16.29
N LEU A 66 -10.56 -5.29 15.60
CA LEU A 66 -10.15 -6.68 15.40
C LEU A 66 -9.84 -7.37 16.73
N LEU A 67 -9.10 -6.70 17.63
CA LEU A 67 -8.82 -7.24 18.96
C LEU A 67 -10.10 -7.43 19.78
N GLY A 68 -11.02 -6.47 19.72
CA GLY A 68 -12.35 -6.61 20.33
C GLY A 68 -13.07 -7.86 19.83
N ALA A 69 -13.12 -8.05 18.51
CA ALA A 69 -13.78 -9.19 17.88
C ALA A 69 -13.11 -10.55 18.18
N LEU A 70 -11.81 -10.58 18.49
CA LEU A 70 -11.08 -11.80 18.82
C LEU A 70 -11.24 -12.21 20.29
N VAL A 71 -11.55 -11.26 21.18
CA VAL A 71 -11.66 -11.49 22.62
C VAL A 71 -13.13 -11.58 23.09
N SER A 72 -14.07 -11.10 22.27
CA SER A 72 -15.52 -11.27 22.45
C SER A 72 -16.02 -12.62 21.94
#